data_AF-A0AAV1XYF5-F1
#
_entry.id   AF-A0AAV1XYF5-F1
#
_cell.length_a   1.000
_cell.length_b   1.000
_cell.length_c   1.000
_cell.angle_alpha   90.00
_cell.angle_beta   90.00
_cell.angle_gamma   90.00
#
_symmetry.space_group_name_H-M   'P 1'
#
loop_
_entity.id
_entity.type
_entity.pdbx_description
1 polymer ?
#
loop_
_entity_poly.entity_id
_entity_poly.type
_entity_poly.pdbx_seq_one_letter_code
_entity_poly.pdbx_strand_id
1 'polypeptide(L)'
;MKRRYADSFFGKRVYKGWNLEKGLTWRIGPQRIRFFLWRVVHGALLTNKVRVDRHLTIDAGCKICNVHVETPIHVLRDCPFAAEVWRKIVDQGSHADFFSSPLSSWLQQNLSSINNNFSPTVYAWVPWHLVFGIACDCLWRRKNKKIFQDLTLSVPSLCNQIMSIVPNVFKAYKEGINISYGSNPSRAITVRWFPPHEN
;
A
#
# COMPACT_ATOMS: atom_id res chain seq x y z
N MET A 1 -34.67 14.48 16.89
CA MET A 1 -33.66 13.50 17.36
C MET A 1 -33.21 12.67 16.16
N LYS A 2 -31.90 12.45 15.94
CA LYS A 2 -31.24 11.84 14.74
C LYS A 2 -30.79 12.80 13.62
N ARG A 3 -29.93 13.76 13.93
CA ARG A 3 -29.05 14.46 12.96
C ARG A 3 -27.72 14.88 13.61
N ARG A 4 -26.98 13.99 14.29
CA ARG A 4 -25.63 14.29 14.85
C ARG A 4 -24.74 13.06 15.10
N TYR A 5 -24.62 12.12 14.15
CA TYR A 5 -23.73 10.94 14.35
C TYR A 5 -22.88 10.53 13.14
N ALA A 6 -22.98 11.20 11.99
CA ALA A 6 -22.21 10.81 10.79
C ALA A 6 -20.83 11.49 10.71
N ASP A 7 -20.62 12.61 11.40
CA ASP A 7 -19.42 13.45 11.20
C ASP A 7 -18.22 13.05 12.08
N SER A 8 -18.36 12.06 12.97
CA SER A 8 -17.30 11.61 13.89
C SER A 8 -16.54 10.36 13.45
N PHE A 9 -16.96 9.67 12.37
CA PHE A 9 -16.34 8.40 11.94
C PHE A 9 -15.06 8.55 11.10
N PHE A 10 -14.84 9.72 10.51
CA PHE A 10 -13.63 10.04 9.77
C PHE A 10 -12.97 11.25 10.41
N GLY A 11 -12.07 10.98 11.36
CA GLY A 11 -11.16 11.99 11.89
C GLY A 11 -10.64 12.88 10.78
N LYS A 12 -10.74 14.19 11.00
CA LYS A 12 -10.38 15.31 10.12
C LYS A 12 -9.39 14.89 9.01
N ARG A 13 -9.83 14.91 7.74
CA ARG A 13 -9.03 14.58 6.54
C ARG A 13 -7.64 15.22 6.64
N VAL A 14 -6.63 14.41 6.96
CA VAL A 14 -5.24 14.84 7.20
C VAL A 14 -4.55 15.31 5.90
N TYR A 15 -5.16 15.07 4.74
CA TYR A 15 -4.54 15.29 3.43
C TYR A 15 -5.36 16.26 2.56
N LYS A 16 -5.68 17.44 3.10
CA LYS A 16 -6.20 18.55 2.28
C LYS A 16 -5.11 18.96 1.28
N GLY A 17 -5.26 18.56 0.01
CA GLY A 17 -4.31 18.89 -1.06
C GLY A 17 -3.89 17.69 -1.93
N TRP A 18 -4.20 16.46 -1.52
CA TRP A 18 -3.96 15.28 -2.36
C TRP A 18 -5.02 15.18 -3.46
N ASN A 19 -4.69 15.71 -4.63
CA ASN A 19 -5.47 15.50 -5.84
C ASN A 19 -5.00 14.20 -6.49
N LEU A 20 -5.49 13.06 -5.96
CA LEU A 20 -5.21 11.71 -6.49
C LEU A 20 -5.49 11.60 -8.00
N GLU A 21 -6.35 12.48 -8.52
CA GLU A 21 -6.72 12.53 -9.93
C GLU A 21 -5.68 13.24 -10.82
N LYS A 22 -4.87 14.16 -10.26
CA LYS A 22 -4.00 15.03 -11.07
C LYS A 22 -2.50 14.79 -10.89
N GLY A 23 -2.07 14.13 -9.82
CA GLY A 23 -0.65 13.93 -9.54
C GLY A 23 -0.35 12.52 -9.05
N LEU A 24 0.59 11.87 -9.76
CA LEU A 24 1.19 10.56 -9.50
C LEU A 24 0.36 9.35 -9.91
N THR A 25 0.76 8.70 -11.00
CA THR A 25 0.88 7.22 -11.18
C THR A 25 -0.23 6.28 -10.69
N TRP A 26 -1.42 6.79 -10.36
CA TRP A 26 -2.65 6.03 -10.13
C TRP A 26 -3.05 5.19 -11.34
N ARG A 27 -2.38 5.38 -12.48
CA ARG A 27 -2.62 4.65 -13.71
C ARG A 27 -1.77 3.38 -13.85
N ILE A 28 -0.73 3.17 -13.04
CA ILE A 28 0.26 2.09 -13.28
C ILE A 28 0.29 1.10 -12.11
N GLY A 29 -0.12 -0.14 -12.38
CA GLY A 29 -0.10 -1.27 -11.44
C GLY A 29 -1.47 -1.87 -11.11
N PRO A 30 -1.52 -3.05 -10.46
CA PRO A 30 -2.78 -3.75 -10.19
C PRO A 30 -3.73 -2.98 -9.27
N GLN A 31 -5.04 -3.12 -9.51
CA GLN A 31 -6.09 -2.49 -8.71
C GLN A 31 -5.95 -2.74 -7.21
N ARG A 32 -5.52 -3.94 -6.82
CA ARG A 32 -5.26 -4.30 -5.42
C ARG A 32 -4.20 -3.42 -4.75
N ILE A 33 -3.09 -3.14 -5.45
CA ILE A 33 -2.01 -2.29 -4.93
C ILE A 33 -2.48 -0.83 -4.85
N ARG A 34 -3.19 -0.36 -5.87
CA ARG A 34 -3.78 0.98 -5.91
C ARG A 34 -4.73 1.20 -4.73
N PHE A 35 -5.66 0.28 -4.51
CA PHE A 35 -6.59 0.38 -3.38
C PHE A 35 -5.88 0.32 -2.03
N PHE A 36 -4.85 -0.50 -1.89
CA PHE A 36 -4.02 -0.50 -0.69
C PHE A 36 -3.37 0.87 -0.45
N LEU A 37 -2.69 1.43 -1.46
CA LEU A 37 -2.06 2.76 -1.36
C LEU A 37 -3.09 3.86 -1.06
N TRP A 38 -4.30 3.75 -1.61
CA TRP A 38 -5.40 4.66 -1.32
C TRP A 38 -5.72 4.66 0.17
N ARG A 39 -5.78 3.47 0.78
CA ARG A 39 -5.99 3.36 2.22
C ARG A 39 -4.84 3.98 3.04
N VAL A 40 -3.59 3.88 2.56
CA VAL A 40 -2.45 4.54 3.23
C VAL A 40 -2.63 6.05 3.19
N VAL A 41 -2.85 6.60 2.00
CA VAL A 41 -3.04 8.04 1.77
C VAL A 41 -4.22 8.59 2.54
N HIS A 42 -5.31 7.83 2.70
CA HIS A 42 -6.47 8.30 3.45
C HIS A 42 -6.44 7.97 4.96
N GLY A 43 -5.34 7.42 5.47
CA GLY A 43 -5.25 7.02 6.88
C GLY A 43 -6.25 5.92 7.27
N ALA A 44 -6.68 5.11 6.30
CA ALA A 44 -7.63 4.01 6.47
C ALA A 44 -6.94 2.65 6.77
N LEU A 45 -5.63 2.66 7.04
CA LEU A 45 -4.95 1.52 7.65
C LEU A 45 -5.29 1.46 9.14
N LEU A 46 -5.74 0.29 9.60
CA LEU A 46 -6.10 0.08 10.99
C LEU A 46 -4.85 -0.24 11.84
N THR A 47 -3.96 0.74 11.94
CA THR A 47 -2.78 0.64 12.81
C THR A 47 -3.18 0.78 14.29
N ASN A 48 -2.33 0.36 15.23
CA ASN A 48 -2.67 0.49 16.65
C ASN A 48 -2.86 1.96 17.09
N LYS A 49 -2.12 2.92 16.51
CA LYS A 49 -2.43 4.37 16.65
C LYS A 49 -3.89 4.66 16.31
N VAL A 50 -4.34 4.23 15.13
CA VAL A 50 -5.72 4.46 14.67
C VAL A 50 -6.74 3.70 15.53
N ARG A 51 -6.39 2.52 16.04
CA ARG A 51 -7.25 1.76 16.95
C ARG A 51 -7.44 2.47 18.28
N VAL A 52 -6.39 3.07 18.84
CA VAL A 52 -6.48 3.92 20.04
C VAL A 52 -7.34 5.15 19.76
N ASP A 53 -7.10 5.84 18.64
CA ASP A 53 -7.88 7.02 18.25
C ASP A 53 -9.38 6.70 18.05
N ARG A 54 -9.72 5.43 17.79
CA ARG A 54 -11.09 4.91 17.66
C ARG A 54 -11.61 4.19 18.90
N HIS A 55 -10.88 4.22 20.02
CA HIS A 55 -11.24 3.55 21.27
C HIS A 55 -11.41 2.02 21.13
N LEU A 56 -10.72 1.40 20.17
CA LEU A 56 -10.73 -0.06 19.94
C LEU A 56 -9.63 -0.80 20.72
N THR A 57 -8.70 -0.07 21.31
CA THR A 57 -7.64 -0.58 22.18
C THR A 57 -7.07 0.59 23.00
N ILE A 58 -6.35 0.29 24.07
CA ILE A 58 -5.62 1.28 24.87
C ILE A 58 -4.13 1.35 24.51
N ASP A 59 -3.63 0.38 23.75
CA ASP A 59 -2.21 0.26 23.43
C ASP A 59 -1.93 0.62 21.97
N ALA A 60 -1.17 1.69 21.76
CA ALA A 60 -0.77 2.16 20.44
C ALA A 60 0.53 1.50 19.93
N GLY A 61 1.20 0.67 20.74
CA GLY A 61 2.50 0.09 20.46
C GLY A 61 2.51 -0.86 19.26
N CYS A 62 3.59 -0.84 18.49
CA CYS A 62 3.83 -1.76 17.39
C CYS A 62 4.19 -3.13 17.93
N LYS A 63 3.34 -4.14 17.67
CA LYS A 63 3.55 -5.51 18.13
C LYS A 63 4.65 -6.28 17.38
N ILE A 64 5.27 -5.64 16.39
CA ILE A 64 6.39 -6.21 15.64
C ILE A 64 7.72 -5.86 16.30
N CYS A 65 7.93 -4.60 16.65
CA CYS A 65 9.17 -4.15 17.27
C CYS A 65 9.07 -3.94 18.79
N ASN A 66 7.86 -3.72 19.32
CA ASN A 66 7.57 -3.40 20.71
C ASN A 66 8.27 -2.13 21.25
N VAL A 67 8.78 -1.25 20.37
CA VAL A 67 9.51 -0.02 20.77
C VAL A 67 8.70 1.25 20.53
N HIS A 68 8.02 1.36 19.40
CA HIS A 68 7.38 2.61 18.97
C HIS A 68 5.88 2.46 18.73
N VAL A 69 5.19 3.59 18.69
CA VAL A 69 3.77 3.68 18.30
C VAL A 69 3.59 3.20 16.86
N GLU A 70 2.59 2.35 16.65
CA GLU A 70 2.23 1.80 15.35
C GLU A 70 1.47 2.85 14.50
N THR A 71 2.22 3.70 13.81
CA THR A 71 1.71 4.61 12.78
C THR A 71 1.84 4.00 11.38
N PRO A 72 1.14 4.51 10.34
CA PRO A 72 1.29 4.00 8.99
C PRO A 72 2.74 4.07 8.47
N ILE A 73 3.44 5.19 8.71
CA ILE A 73 4.85 5.33 8.31
C ILE A 73 5.76 4.38 9.08
N HIS A 74 5.48 4.15 10.37
CA HIS A 74 6.24 3.18 11.16
C HIS A 74 6.09 1.77 10.59
N VAL A 75 4.86 1.29 10.38
CA VAL A 75 4.63 -0.08 9.87
C VAL A 75 5.22 -0.27 8.48
N LEU A 76 5.18 0.76 7.64
CA LEU A 76 5.62 0.68 6.26
C LEU A 76 7.10 1.01 6.08
N ARG A 77 7.77 1.68 7.02
CA ARG A 77 9.15 2.16 6.84
C ARG A 77 9.99 2.12 8.12
N ASP A 78 9.57 2.78 9.19
CA ASP A 78 10.46 3.06 10.35
C ASP A 78 10.56 1.89 11.34
N CYS A 79 9.68 0.90 11.26
CA CYS A 79 9.79 -0.32 12.05
C CYS A 79 11.14 -0.98 11.74
N PRO A 80 11.95 -1.38 12.74
CA PRO A 80 13.25 -2.02 12.51
C PRO A 80 13.22 -3.14 11.45
N PHE A 81 12.17 -3.97 11.50
CA PHE A 81 11.94 -5.00 10.49
C PHE A 81 11.71 -4.42 9.08
N ALA A 82 10.85 -3.42 8.95
CA ALA A 82 10.55 -2.78 7.66
C ALA A 82 11.77 -2.04 7.11
N ALA A 83 12.51 -1.33 7.97
CA ALA A 83 13.73 -0.63 7.61
C ALA A 83 14.79 -1.58 7.05
N GLU A 84 14.97 -2.75 7.65
CA GLU A 84 15.93 -3.75 7.15
C GLU A 84 15.52 -4.30 5.77
N VAL A 85 14.22 -4.53 5.54
CA VAL A 85 13.69 -4.92 4.23
C VAL A 85 14.00 -3.85 3.19
N TRP A 86 13.75 -2.57 3.50
CA TRP A 86 14.05 -1.47 2.58
C TRP A 86 15.53 -1.32 2.28
N ARG A 87 16.41 -1.48 3.28
CA ARG A 87 17.87 -1.43 3.07
C ARG A 87 18.39 -2.51 2.11
N LYS A 88 17.65 -3.60 1.91
CA LYS A 88 17.98 -4.65 0.93
C LYS A 88 17.39 -4.38 -0.47
N ILE A 89 16.37 -3.54 -0.58
CA ILE A 89 15.64 -3.26 -1.83
C ILE A 89 16.08 -1.93 -2.46
N VAL A 90 16.37 -0.93 -1.63
CA VAL A 90 16.80 0.41 -2.02
C VAL A 90 18.32 0.46 -2.10
N ASP A 91 18.85 1.12 -3.12
CA ASP A 91 20.29 1.35 -3.26
C ASP A 91 20.88 2.06 -2.04
N GLN A 92 22.09 1.66 -1.65
CA GLN A 92 22.74 2.15 -0.44
C GLN A 92 22.97 3.68 -0.46
N GLY A 93 23.29 4.25 -1.63
CA GLY A 93 23.49 5.69 -1.78
C GLY A 93 22.21 6.51 -1.54
N SER A 94 21.05 5.86 -1.64
CA SER A 94 19.73 6.47 -1.50
C SER A 94 19.10 6.33 -0.11
N HIS A 95 19.76 5.64 0.84
CA HIS A 95 19.16 5.35 2.15
C HIS A 95 18.85 6.61 2.95
N ALA A 96 19.76 7.60 2.98
CA ALA A 96 19.55 8.83 3.72
C ALA A 96 18.27 9.55 3.28
N ASP A 97 18.11 9.72 1.97
CA ASP A 97 16.93 10.37 1.39
C ASP A 97 15.66 9.56 1.65
N PHE A 98 15.72 8.24 1.51
CA PHE A 98 14.57 7.34 1.67
C PHE A 98 13.94 7.40 3.08
N PHE A 99 14.76 7.53 4.12
CA PHE A 99 14.31 7.55 5.52
C PHE A 99 14.11 8.96 6.11
N SER A 100 14.35 10.02 5.32
CA SER A 100 14.33 11.42 5.81
C SER A 100 12.94 12.06 5.92
N SER A 101 12.00 11.63 5.08
CA SER A 101 10.79 12.42 4.79
C SER A 101 9.55 11.97 5.60
N PRO A 102 8.57 12.84 5.87
CA PRO A 102 7.28 12.43 6.44
C PRO A 102 6.47 11.59 5.45
N LEU A 103 5.41 10.92 5.93
CA LEU A 103 4.64 9.92 5.15
C LEU A 103 4.17 10.46 3.80
N SER A 104 3.63 11.67 3.77
CA SER A 104 3.12 12.28 2.53
C SER A 104 4.21 12.50 1.50
N SER A 105 5.31 13.15 1.90
CA SER A 105 6.45 13.42 1.02
C SER A 105 7.14 12.13 0.59
N TRP A 106 7.25 11.15 1.50
CA TRP A 106 7.80 9.83 1.21
C TRP A 106 6.97 9.06 0.17
N LEU A 107 5.64 9.05 0.30
CA LEU A 107 4.75 8.47 -0.70
C LEU A 107 4.87 9.21 -2.05
N GLN A 108 4.97 10.54 -2.01
CA GLN A 108 5.07 11.35 -3.24
C GLN A 108 6.37 11.07 -3.99
N GLN A 109 7.51 11.07 -3.31
CA GLN A 109 8.81 10.78 -3.92
C GLN A 109 8.77 9.40 -4.60
N ASN A 110 8.36 8.38 -3.86
CA ASN A 110 8.40 6.99 -4.31
C ASN A 110 7.36 6.64 -5.38
N LEU A 111 6.19 7.27 -5.36
CA LEU A 111 5.15 7.00 -6.35
C LEU A 111 5.31 7.86 -7.61
N SER A 112 6.15 8.90 -7.62
CA SER A 112 6.26 9.77 -8.81
C SER A 112 6.93 9.05 -9.99
N SER A 113 6.40 9.19 -11.21
CA SER A 113 7.05 8.63 -12.41
C SER A 113 8.13 9.54 -13.01
N ILE A 114 8.11 10.82 -12.65
CA ILE A 114 8.86 11.88 -13.36
C ILE A 114 10.16 12.23 -12.64
N ASN A 115 10.18 12.16 -11.29
CA ASN A 115 11.30 12.59 -10.46
C ASN A 115 11.65 11.52 -9.41
N ASN A 116 11.84 10.28 -9.85
CA ASN A 116 12.22 9.20 -8.93
C ASN A 116 13.75 9.04 -8.95
N ASN A 117 14.38 9.46 -7.86
CA ASN A 117 15.82 9.23 -7.64
C ASN A 117 16.11 7.79 -7.20
N PHE A 118 15.07 6.98 -7.01
CA PHE A 118 15.18 5.61 -6.54
C PHE A 118 15.03 4.62 -7.71
N SER A 119 15.94 3.65 -7.75
CA SER A 119 15.89 2.50 -8.64
C SER A 119 15.91 1.22 -7.79
N PRO A 120 15.20 0.15 -8.19
CA PRO A 120 15.34 -1.11 -7.49
C PRO A 120 16.75 -1.67 -7.70
N THR A 121 17.31 -2.30 -6.66
CA THR A 121 18.61 -3.00 -6.74
C THR A 121 18.59 -4.18 -7.71
N VAL A 122 17.40 -4.74 -7.95
CA VAL A 122 17.15 -5.87 -8.85
C VAL A 122 15.98 -5.55 -9.78
N TYR A 123 16.08 -5.96 -11.05
CA TYR A 123 15.07 -5.71 -12.09
C TYR A 123 14.90 -4.23 -12.49
N ALA A 124 15.97 -3.59 -12.95
CA ALA A 124 15.95 -2.19 -13.45
C ALA A 124 14.91 -1.91 -14.55
N TRP A 125 14.41 -2.94 -15.23
CA TRP A 125 13.36 -2.87 -16.24
C TRP A 125 11.93 -2.77 -15.67
N VAL A 126 11.77 -2.89 -14.34
CA VAL A 126 10.49 -2.72 -13.65
C VAL A 126 10.43 -1.32 -13.03
N PRO A 127 9.31 -0.57 -13.21
CA PRO A 127 9.19 0.76 -12.63
C PRO A 127 9.23 0.75 -11.10
N TRP A 128 10.03 1.64 -10.51
CA TRP A 128 10.22 1.72 -9.05
C TRP A 128 8.92 1.85 -8.26
N HIS A 129 7.99 2.71 -8.71
CA HIS A 129 6.71 2.91 -8.02
C HIS A 129 5.90 1.61 -7.86
N LEU A 130 6.05 0.65 -8.78
CA LEU A 130 5.42 -0.67 -8.68
C LEU A 130 6.11 -1.53 -7.61
N VAL A 131 7.45 -1.56 -7.61
CA VAL A 131 8.25 -2.25 -6.58
C VAL A 131 7.91 -1.70 -5.19
N PHE A 132 7.90 -0.38 -5.06
CA PHE A 132 7.56 0.34 -3.84
C PHE A 132 6.15 -0.02 -3.34
N GLY A 133 5.15 0.03 -4.22
CA GLY A 133 3.76 -0.29 -3.88
C GLY A 133 3.58 -1.75 -3.43
N ILE A 134 4.23 -2.69 -4.12
CA ILE A 134 4.22 -4.11 -3.76
C ILE A 134 4.92 -4.34 -2.42
N ALA A 135 6.08 -3.72 -2.20
CA ALA A 135 6.83 -3.84 -0.95
C ALA A 135 6.02 -3.31 0.25
N CYS A 136 5.40 -2.13 0.15
CA CYS A 136 4.54 -1.58 1.20
C CYS A 136 3.37 -2.53 1.52
N ASP A 137 2.72 -3.06 0.49
CA ASP A 137 1.59 -3.97 0.64
C ASP A 137 2.03 -5.33 1.24
N CYS A 138 3.22 -5.83 0.88
CA CYS A 138 3.84 -7.01 1.47
C CYS A 138 4.20 -6.82 2.95
N LEU A 139 4.78 -5.68 3.32
CA LEU A 139 5.07 -5.31 4.72
C LEU A 139 3.79 -5.28 5.55
N TRP A 140 2.74 -4.63 5.04
CA TRP A 140 1.44 -4.59 5.70
C TRP A 140 0.83 -5.99 5.87
N ARG A 141 0.84 -6.82 4.82
CA ARG A 141 0.34 -8.20 4.89
C ARG A 141 1.11 -9.04 5.89
N ARG A 142 2.44 -8.93 5.88
CA ARG A 142 3.31 -9.63 6.83
C ARG A 142 2.93 -9.27 8.27
N LYS A 143 2.79 -7.98 8.57
CA LYS A 143 2.35 -7.52 9.89
C LYS A 143 1.04 -8.19 10.27
N ASN A 144 0.03 -8.14 9.40
CA ASN A 144 -1.27 -8.75 9.70
C ASN A 144 -1.19 -10.26 9.91
N LYS A 145 -0.41 -10.99 9.10
CA LYS A 145 -0.18 -12.42 9.31
C LYS A 145 0.45 -12.72 10.67
N LYS A 146 1.43 -11.92 11.11
CA LYS A 146 2.01 -12.07 12.45
C LYS A 146 0.98 -11.81 13.55
N ILE A 147 0.08 -10.85 13.39
CA ILE A 147 -0.91 -10.51 14.43
C ILE A 147 -2.06 -11.52 14.51
N PHE A 148 -2.59 -11.96 13.37
CA PHE A 148 -3.81 -12.76 13.33
C PHE A 148 -3.56 -14.26 13.18
N GLN A 149 -2.34 -14.66 12.80
CA GLN A 149 -1.99 -16.05 12.51
C GLN A 149 -0.66 -16.47 13.16
N ASP A 150 -0.02 -15.59 13.94
CA ASP A 150 1.31 -15.75 14.54
C ASP A 150 2.44 -16.11 13.55
N LEU A 151 2.20 -15.99 12.24
CA LEU A 151 3.16 -16.38 11.21
C LEU A 151 4.31 -15.38 11.13
N THR A 152 5.51 -15.87 11.40
CA THR A 152 6.76 -15.12 11.23
C THR A 152 7.41 -15.43 9.88
N LEU A 153 7.70 -14.38 9.13
CA LEU A 153 8.57 -14.43 7.95
C LEU A 153 9.89 -13.70 8.23
N SER A 154 11.04 -14.23 7.83
CA SER A 154 12.31 -13.50 8.01
C SER A 154 12.41 -12.33 7.03
N VAL A 155 13.34 -11.39 7.28
CA VAL A 155 13.63 -10.29 6.34
C VAL A 155 14.09 -10.84 4.98
N PRO A 156 15.05 -11.78 4.88
CA PRO A 156 15.44 -12.36 3.59
C PRO A 156 14.27 -13.03 2.85
N SER A 157 13.43 -13.79 3.57
CA SER A 157 12.28 -14.46 2.95
C SER A 157 11.25 -13.48 2.42
N LEU A 158 11.00 -12.36 3.13
CA LEU A 158 10.11 -11.31 2.62
C LEU A 158 10.71 -10.60 1.40
N CYS A 159 12.03 -10.32 1.41
CA CYS A 159 12.71 -9.73 0.25
C CYS A 159 12.58 -10.65 -0.97
N ASN A 160 12.86 -11.95 -0.82
CA ASN A 160 12.70 -12.94 -1.88
C ASN A 160 11.25 -13.01 -2.37
N GLN A 161 10.27 -12.94 -1.47
CA GLN A 161 8.86 -12.90 -1.83
C GLN A 161 8.52 -11.65 -2.66
N ILE A 162 8.99 -10.47 -2.25
CA ILE A 162 8.78 -9.22 -3.00
C ILE A 162 9.42 -9.35 -4.39
N MET A 163 10.68 -9.78 -4.46
CA MET A 163 11.41 -9.93 -5.72
C MET A 163 10.77 -10.98 -6.65
N SER A 164 10.10 -12.01 -6.12
CA SER A 164 9.36 -12.99 -6.92
C SER A 164 8.01 -12.45 -7.41
N ILE A 165 7.30 -11.63 -6.60
CA ILE A 165 5.99 -11.08 -6.97
C ILE A 165 6.11 -9.99 -8.03
N VAL A 166 7.11 -9.11 -7.91
CA VAL A 166 7.29 -7.92 -8.75
C VAL A 166 7.28 -8.22 -10.26
N PRO A 167 8.11 -9.12 -10.81
CA PRO A 167 8.15 -9.37 -12.25
C PRO A 167 6.86 -10.01 -12.76
N ASN A 168 6.27 -10.92 -11.97
CA ASN A 168 5.01 -11.59 -12.30
C ASN A 168 3.85 -10.60 -12.39
N VAL A 169 3.75 -9.71 -11.41
CA VAL A 169 2.73 -8.65 -11.39
C VAL A 169 2.93 -7.68 -12.55
N PHE A 170 4.16 -7.29 -12.84
CA PHE A 170 4.46 -6.37 -13.94
C PHE A 170 4.12 -6.98 -15.30
N LYS A 171 4.46 -8.26 -15.51
CA LYS A 171 4.10 -9.01 -16.72
C LYS A 171 2.59 -9.09 -16.90
N ALA A 172 1.86 -9.58 -15.90
CA ALA A 172 0.40 -9.69 -15.96
C ALA A 172 -0.30 -8.34 -16.18
N TYR A 173 0.23 -7.27 -15.57
CA TYR A 173 -0.29 -5.92 -15.78
C TYR A 173 -0.07 -5.43 -17.22
N LYS A 174 1.11 -5.64 -17.81
CA LYS A 174 1.39 -5.32 -19.22
C LYS A 174 0.52 -6.12 -20.19
N GLU A 175 0.32 -7.42 -19.92
CA GLU A 175 -0.55 -8.28 -20.72
C GLU A 175 -2.02 -7.81 -20.65
N GLY A 176 -2.51 -7.47 -19.45
CA GLY A 176 -3.87 -6.93 -19.27
C GLY A 176 -4.10 -5.59 -19.98
N ILE A 177 -3.09 -4.72 -20.02
CA ILE A 177 -3.08 -3.52 -20.85
C ILE A 177 -3.23 -3.92 -22.33
N ASN A 178 -2.39 -4.80 -22.84
CA ASN A 178 -2.42 -5.19 -24.25
C ASN A 178 -3.77 -5.80 -24.67
N ILE A 179 -4.41 -6.58 -23.79
CA ILE A 179 -5.76 -7.12 -24.01
C ILE A 179 -6.81 -6.00 -24.11
N SER A 180 -6.69 -4.93 -23.33
CA SER A 180 -7.64 -3.80 -23.36
C SER A 180 -7.51 -2.88 -24.58
N TYR A 181 -6.31 -2.82 -25.20
CA TYR A 181 -6.08 -2.08 -26.46
C TYR A 181 -6.31 -2.94 -27.71
N GLY A 182 -6.36 -4.27 -27.58
CA GLY A 182 -6.87 -5.16 -28.62
C GLY A 182 -8.38 -5.01 -28.73
N SER A 183 -8.85 -4.45 -29.85
CA SER A 183 -10.26 -4.27 -30.19
C SER A 183 -11.09 -5.52 -29.89
N ASN A 184 -11.88 -5.47 -28.81
CA ASN A 184 -12.92 -6.45 -28.52
C ASN A 184 -14.28 -5.74 -28.62
N PRO A 185 -15.19 -6.14 -29.53
CA PRO A 185 -16.52 -5.55 -29.59
C PRO A 185 -17.21 -5.82 -28.25
N SER A 186 -17.73 -4.77 -27.63
CA SER A 186 -18.38 -4.85 -26.33
C SER A 186 -19.53 -5.85 -26.38
N ARG A 187 -19.31 -7.07 -25.89
CA ARG A 187 -20.43 -7.96 -25.53
C ARG A 187 -21.02 -7.41 -24.25
N ALA A 188 -22.13 -6.69 -24.39
CA ALA A 188 -22.97 -6.30 -23.27
C ALA A 188 -23.46 -7.58 -22.57
N ILE A 189 -22.86 -7.92 -21.42
CA ILE A 189 -23.42 -8.94 -20.54
C ILE A 189 -24.47 -8.24 -19.69
N THR A 190 -25.72 -8.32 -20.13
CA THR A 190 -26.88 -7.87 -19.36
C THR A 190 -27.13 -8.88 -18.24
N VAL A 191 -26.42 -8.77 -17.12
CA VAL A 191 -26.79 -9.50 -15.90
C VAL A 191 -28.01 -8.79 -15.30
N ARG A 192 -29.20 -9.31 -15.60
CA ARG A 192 -30.47 -8.85 -15.01
C ARG A 192 -30.79 -9.75 -13.83
N TRP A 193 -30.98 -9.14 -12.66
CA TRP A 193 -31.50 -9.85 -11.49
C TRP A 193 -33.00 -10.09 -11.66
N PHE A 194 -33.47 -11.27 -11.25
CA PHE A 194 -34.89 -11.61 -11.16
C PHE A 194 -35.22 -12.03 -9.73
N PRO A 195 -36.33 -11.53 -9.15
CA PRO A 195 -36.80 -11.95 -7.84
C PRO A 195 -37.21 -13.43 -7.85
N PRO A 196 -37.05 -14.16 -6.73
CA PRO A 196 -37.59 -15.52 -6.58
C PRO A 196 -39.11 -15.49 -6.65
N HIS A 197 -39.72 -16.59 -7.12
CA HIS A 197 -41.17 -16.75 -7.07
C HIS A 197 -41.65 -16.88 -5.62
N GLU A 198 -42.69 -16.12 -5.28
CA GLU A 198 -43.40 -16.25 -4.01
C GLU A 198 -44.25 -17.52 -4.06
N ASN A 199 -44.08 -18.40 -3.06
CA ASN A 199 -44.93 -19.57 -2.81
C ASN A 199 -46.07 -19.21 -1.86
#